data_AF-A0A0E0JBU5-F1
#
_entry.id   AF-A0A0E0JBU5-F1
#
_cell.length_a   1.000
_cell.length_b   1.000
_cell.length_c   1.000
_cell.angle_alpha   90.00
_cell.angle_beta   90.00
_cell.angle_gamma   90.00
#
_symmetry.space_group_name_H-M   'P 1'
#
loop_
_entity.id
_entity.type
_entity.pdbx_description
1 polymer ?
#
loop_
_entity_poly.entity_id
_entity_poly.type
_entity_poly.pdbx_seq_one_letter_code
_entity_poly.pdbx_strand_id
1 'polypeptide(L)'
;MTTVGCLFLSTWIRCFTDAFSRGMSWKGDFTLDDFKIVDGHVRRIKKPKRSCCREEMQDDVSKFVEEIERIFRNDDSRLISKHPPYFRDFIYRLRNMEIISDALSPRHKLLIESHMCFMTSSSRVSFIIKLYCKYEGANESDEPKWATAIQDARSSSEWRSTVSRVIIFKDLIARADKAESPYGSTRFEAFRLVRNAAMHAAEYRFDGRRNAIVERFPNDSGIELMIPCHFEEYLFPTLLQT
;
A
#
# COMPACT_ATOMS: atom_id res chain seq x y z
N MET A 1 -7.07 3.25 -6.40
CA MET A 1 -6.29 3.98 -7.42
C MET A 1 -6.51 3.36 -8.78
N THR A 2 -6.60 4.19 -9.84
CA THR A 2 -6.72 3.73 -11.24
C THR A 2 -5.35 3.35 -11.82
N THR A 3 -5.33 2.66 -12.97
CA THR A 3 -4.08 2.35 -13.70
C THR A 3 -3.27 3.61 -14.00
N VAL A 4 -3.94 4.68 -14.45
CA VAL A 4 -3.30 5.98 -14.73
C VAL A 4 -2.71 6.59 -13.45
N GLY A 5 -3.46 6.58 -12.35
CA GLY A 5 -2.96 7.10 -11.07
C GLY A 5 -1.75 6.31 -10.53
N CYS A 6 -1.75 4.99 -10.70
CA CYS A 6 -0.61 4.14 -10.33
C CYS A 6 0.63 4.47 -11.17
N LEU A 7 0.45 4.61 -12.48
CA LEU A 7 1.54 4.93 -13.41
C LEU A 7 2.10 6.33 -13.15
N PHE A 8 1.22 7.31 -12.95
CA PHE A 8 1.61 8.69 -12.62
C PHE A 8 2.44 8.74 -11.34
N LEU A 9 1.92 8.18 -10.24
CA LEU A 9 2.61 8.24 -8.95
C LEU A 9 3.95 7.48 -8.97
N SER A 10 3.98 6.28 -9.57
CA SER A 10 5.19 5.45 -9.64
C SER A 10 6.31 6.08 -10.47
N THR A 11 5.96 6.74 -11.58
CA THR A 11 6.94 7.42 -12.43
C THR A 11 7.39 8.75 -11.84
N TRP A 12 6.51 9.44 -11.11
CA TRP A 12 6.87 10.67 -10.43
C TRP A 12 7.82 10.41 -9.26
N ILE A 13 7.49 9.46 -8.37
CA ILE A 13 8.39 9.12 -7.26
C ILE A 13 9.75 8.65 -7.76
N ARG A 14 9.78 7.93 -8.90
CA ARG A 14 11.02 7.46 -9.51
C ARG A 14 11.94 8.61 -9.92
N CYS A 15 11.39 9.77 -10.30
CA CYS A 15 12.19 10.96 -10.56
C CYS A 15 12.97 11.39 -9.31
N PHE A 16 12.34 11.32 -8.13
CA PHE A 16 12.94 11.66 -6.84
C PHE A 16 13.92 10.59 -6.37
N THR A 17 13.52 9.32 -6.33
CA THR A 17 14.41 8.23 -5.87
C THR A 17 15.65 8.08 -6.76
N ASP A 18 15.54 8.30 -8.07
CA ASP A 18 16.70 8.36 -8.97
C ASP A 18 17.61 9.57 -8.70
N ALA A 19 17.06 10.72 -8.31
CA ALA A 19 17.86 11.88 -7.90
C ALA A 19 18.54 11.64 -6.55
N PHE A 20 17.79 11.23 -5.53
CA PHE A 20 18.29 10.99 -4.18
C PHE A 20 19.35 9.89 -4.14
N SER A 21 19.20 8.83 -4.92
CA SER A 21 20.21 7.76 -5.02
C SER A 21 21.57 8.22 -5.57
N ARG A 22 21.64 9.44 -6.13
CA ARG A 22 22.85 10.07 -6.65
C ARG A 22 23.28 11.28 -5.82
N GLY A 23 22.69 11.48 -4.65
CA GLY A 23 22.93 12.66 -3.83
C GLY A 23 22.48 13.95 -4.50
N MET A 24 21.37 13.91 -5.24
CA MET A 24 20.82 15.09 -5.93
C MET A 24 19.43 15.42 -5.42
N SER A 25 19.09 16.70 -5.41
CA SER A 25 17.83 17.26 -4.87
C SER A 25 17.43 18.53 -5.63
N TRP A 26 16.15 18.88 -5.56
CA TRP A 26 15.60 20.18 -5.95
C TRP A 26 15.54 21.17 -4.78
N LYS A 27 15.85 20.76 -3.54
CA LYS A 27 15.87 21.58 -2.33
C LYS A 27 14.52 22.26 -2.06
N GLY A 28 13.42 21.56 -2.35
CA GLY A 28 12.06 22.10 -2.32
C GLY A 28 11.72 23.08 -3.47
N ASP A 29 12.68 23.41 -4.33
CA ASP A 29 12.50 24.28 -5.49
C ASP A 29 12.07 23.46 -6.72
N PHE A 30 10.85 22.94 -6.69
CA PHE A 30 10.17 22.41 -7.88
C PHE A 30 8.67 22.70 -7.86
N THR A 31 8.02 22.73 -9.00
CA THR A 31 6.55 22.67 -9.12
C THR A 31 6.11 21.51 -10.01
N LEU A 32 4.81 21.30 -10.17
CA LEU A 32 4.30 20.32 -11.14
C LEU A 32 4.76 20.62 -12.58
N ASP A 33 4.94 21.90 -12.94
CA ASP A 33 5.39 22.32 -14.28
C ASP A 33 6.84 21.94 -14.58
N ASP A 34 7.63 21.64 -13.55
CA ASP A 34 8.98 21.10 -13.70
C ASP A 34 8.99 19.62 -14.13
N PHE A 35 7.81 19.02 -14.31
CA PHE A 35 7.61 17.67 -14.79
C PHE A 35 6.69 17.65 -16.00
N LYS A 36 7.04 16.82 -16.98
CA LYS A 36 6.21 16.54 -18.15
C LYS A 36 5.45 15.23 -17.94
N ILE A 37 4.15 15.23 -18.19
CA ILE A 37 3.34 14.01 -18.22
C ILE A 37 3.15 13.58 -19.68
N VAL A 38 3.55 12.36 -20.02
CA VAL A 38 3.38 11.76 -21.36
C VAL A 38 2.81 10.37 -21.19
N ASP A 39 1.61 10.11 -21.70
CA ASP A 39 0.92 8.81 -21.60
C ASP A 39 0.81 8.30 -20.15
N GLY A 40 0.59 9.21 -19.20
CA GLY A 40 0.55 8.91 -17.77
C GLY A 40 1.91 8.72 -17.10
N HIS A 41 3.03 8.78 -17.85
CA HIS A 41 4.38 8.78 -17.30
C HIS A 41 4.84 10.19 -16.97
N VAL A 42 5.34 10.38 -15.76
CA VAL A 42 6.00 11.60 -15.33
C VAL A 42 7.48 11.54 -15.70
N ARG A 43 7.98 12.61 -16.34
CA ARG A 43 9.38 12.79 -16.70
C ARG A 43 9.84 14.15 -16.19
N ARG A 44 11.01 14.22 -15.55
CA ARG A 44 11.59 15.50 -15.12
C ARG A 44 11.96 16.39 -16.31
N ILE A 45 11.63 17.68 -16.23
CA ILE A 45 12.13 18.74 -17.10
C ILE A 45 13.27 19.47 -16.37
N LYS A 46 13.02 19.90 -15.13
CA LYS A 46 14.03 20.53 -14.27
C LYS A 46 15.02 19.49 -13.75
N LYS A 47 16.31 19.75 -13.95
CA LYS A 47 17.38 18.88 -13.43
C LYS A 47 17.59 19.14 -11.93
N PRO A 48 17.69 18.10 -11.09
CA PRO A 48 18.09 18.27 -9.71
C PRO A 48 19.56 18.69 -9.66
N LYS A 49 19.96 19.34 -8.57
CA LYS A 49 21.34 19.76 -8.30
C LYS A 49 21.96 18.85 -7.26
N ARG A 50 23.30 18.87 -7.14
CA ARG A 50 23.98 18.15 -6.05
C ARG A 50 23.44 18.65 -4.71
N SER A 51 22.99 17.70 -3.90
CA SER A 51 22.54 17.98 -2.55
C SER A 51 23.74 18.07 -1.62
N CYS A 52 23.65 18.97 -0.65
CA CYS A 52 24.68 19.17 0.36
C CYS A 52 24.40 18.43 1.67
N CYS A 53 23.16 17.97 1.89
CA CYS A 53 22.75 17.32 3.13
C CYS A 53 21.36 16.66 3.04
N ARG A 54 20.98 15.92 4.09
CA ARG A 54 19.69 15.20 4.19
C ARG A 54 18.49 16.14 4.20
N GLU A 55 18.63 17.34 4.76
CA GLU A 55 17.56 18.32 4.93
C GLU A 55 16.99 18.75 3.57
N GLU A 56 17.85 18.96 2.58
CA GLU A 56 17.41 19.35 1.23
C GLU A 56 16.55 18.27 0.54
N MET A 57 16.88 16.99 0.74
CA MET A 57 16.05 15.88 0.25
C MET A 57 14.73 15.78 1.02
N GLN A 58 14.72 16.17 2.30
CA GLN A 58 13.49 16.20 3.10
C GLN A 58 12.58 17.36 2.72
N ASP A 59 13.12 18.49 2.28
CA ASP A 59 12.33 19.58 1.69
C ASP A 59 11.62 19.10 0.42
N ASP A 60 12.34 18.35 -0.43
CA ASP A 60 11.75 17.74 -1.63
C ASP A 60 10.63 16.77 -1.28
N VAL A 61 10.86 15.88 -0.30
CA VAL A 61 9.85 14.92 0.18
C VAL A 61 8.65 15.63 0.76
N SER A 62 8.85 16.66 1.59
CA SER A 62 7.74 17.38 2.24
C SER A 62 6.83 18.00 1.20
N LYS A 63 7.41 18.71 0.22
CA LYS A 63 6.66 19.30 -0.89
C LYS A 63 5.99 18.25 -1.78
N PHE A 64 6.69 17.14 -2.07
CA PHE A 64 6.12 16.05 -2.85
C PHE A 64 4.92 15.42 -2.15
N VAL A 65 5.03 15.18 -0.84
CA VAL A 65 3.95 14.64 0.00
C VAL A 65 2.73 15.56 -0.03
N GLU A 66 2.92 16.87 0.13
CA GLU A 66 1.82 17.85 0.04
C GLU A 66 1.08 17.76 -1.30
N GLU A 67 1.81 17.67 -2.41
CA GLU A 67 1.20 17.58 -3.74
C GLU A 67 0.45 16.26 -3.95
N ILE A 68 1.02 15.11 -3.56
CA ILE A 68 0.35 13.83 -3.74
C ILE A 68 -0.86 13.70 -2.80
N GLU A 69 -0.79 14.24 -1.57
CA GLU A 69 -1.94 14.30 -0.66
C GLU A 69 -3.06 15.15 -1.22
N ARG A 70 -2.74 16.24 -1.94
CA ARG A 70 -3.71 17.07 -2.65
C ARG A 70 -4.32 16.36 -3.86
N ILE A 71 -3.51 15.71 -4.70
CA ILE A 71 -3.94 15.07 -5.95
C ILE A 71 -4.78 13.81 -5.69
N PHE A 72 -4.40 13.00 -4.71
CA PHE A 72 -5.03 11.70 -4.44
C PHE A 72 -6.13 11.75 -3.36
N ARG A 73 -6.54 12.96 -2.95
CA ARG A 73 -7.64 13.17 -2.01
C ARG A 73 -9.00 12.89 -2.67
N ASN A 74 -9.89 12.24 -1.94
CA ASN A 74 -11.31 12.12 -2.28
C ASN A 74 -12.15 12.61 -1.09
N ASP A 75 -12.93 13.66 -1.31
CA ASP A 75 -13.78 14.28 -0.28
C ASP A 75 -15.24 13.76 -0.30
N ASP A 76 -15.51 12.64 -0.97
CA ASP A 76 -16.80 11.96 -0.87
C ASP A 76 -17.08 11.54 0.58
N SER A 77 -18.14 12.10 1.16
CA SER A 77 -18.52 11.92 2.56
C SER A 77 -18.93 10.49 2.92
N ARG A 78 -19.13 9.63 1.92
CA ARG A 78 -19.42 8.20 2.11
C ARG A 78 -18.15 7.38 2.35
N LEU A 79 -16.97 7.94 2.07
CA LEU A 79 -15.70 7.25 2.23
C LEU A 79 -15.21 7.31 3.68
N ILE A 80 -14.68 6.18 4.15
CA ILE A 80 -14.11 6.03 5.49
C ILE A 80 -12.78 6.78 5.62
N SER A 81 -12.02 6.88 4.52
CA SER A 81 -10.77 7.63 4.44
C SER A 81 -10.76 8.50 3.19
N LYS A 82 -10.16 9.68 3.32
CA LYS A 82 -9.98 10.64 2.22
C LYS A 82 -8.87 10.25 1.25
N HIS A 83 -8.03 9.30 1.64
CA HIS A 83 -6.89 8.86 0.85
C HIS A 83 -6.92 7.34 0.66
N PRO A 84 -6.21 6.82 -0.35
CA PRO A 84 -5.99 5.39 -0.45
C PRO A 84 -5.40 4.86 0.88
N PRO A 85 -5.82 3.69 1.33
CA PRO A 85 -5.49 3.17 2.66
C PRO A 85 -4.01 2.74 2.84
N TYR A 86 -3.24 2.73 1.75
CA TYR A 86 -1.79 2.47 1.77
C TYR A 86 -0.96 3.76 1.72
N PHE A 87 -1.63 4.90 1.52
CA PHE A 87 -0.97 6.18 1.30
C PHE A 87 -0.24 6.65 2.55
N ARG A 88 -0.78 6.34 3.73
CA ARG A 88 -0.15 6.64 5.02
C ARG A 88 1.21 5.96 5.18
N ASP A 89 1.30 4.65 4.88
CA ASP A 89 2.58 3.91 4.95
C ASP A 89 3.56 4.41 3.90
N PHE A 90 3.09 4.71 2.69
CA PHE A 90 3.91 5.30 1.65
C PHE A 90 4.54 6.62 2.12
N ILE A 91 3.73 7.54 2.63
CA ILE A 91 4.19 8.83 3.17
C ILE A 91 5.15 8.62 4.35
N TYR A 92 4.87 7.67 5.23
CA TYR A 92 5.76 7.32 6.33
C TYR A 92 7.13 6.89 5.81
N ARG A 93 7.21 6.02 4.80
CA ARG A 93 8.48 5.58 4.20
C ARG A 93 9.24 6.71 3.52
N LEU A 94 8.53 7.60 2.80
CA LEU A 94 9.15 8.78 2.19
C LEU A 94 9.75 9.71 3.25
N ARG A 95 9.03 9.99 4.34
CA ARG A 95 9.54 10.84 5.42
C ARG A 95 10.68 10.20 6.19
N ASN A 96 10.72 8.87 6.28
CA ASN A 96 11.72 8.11 7.02
C ASN A 96 12.78 7.44 6.13
N MET A 97 13.16 8.08 5.01
CA MET A 97 14.25 7.63 4.16
C MET A 97 15.56 7.49 4.94
N GLU A 98 16.27 6.40 4.67
CA GLU A 98 17.66 6.20 5.07
C GLU A 98 18.60 6.78 4.02
N ILE A 99 19.42 7.73 4.47
CA ILE A 99 20.43 8.39 3.66
C ILE A 99 21.79 7.90 4.15
N ILE A 100 22.61 7.37 3.25
CA ILE A 100 23.97 6.89 3.50
C ILE A 100 24.89 7.66 2.56
N SER A 101 25.89 8.34 3.12
CA SER A 101 26.85 9.16 2.33
C SER A 101 26.14 10.12 1.37
N ASP A 102 25.18 10.88 1.90
CA ASP A 102 24.37 11.87 1.17
C ASP A 102 23.52 11.29 0.03
N ALA A 103 23.30 9.98 -0.03
CA ALA A 103 22.45 9.33 -1.03
C ALA A 103 21.40 8.41 -0.39
N LEU A 104 20.24 8.29 -1.05
CA LEU A 104 19.20 7.33 -0.66
C LEU A 104 19.75 5.90 -0.72
N SER A 105 19.60 5.15 0.37
CA SER A 105 20.09 3.78 0.43
C SER A 105 19.42 2.89 -0.63
N PRO A 106 20.15 1.96 -1.27
CA PRO A 106 19.57 1.05 -2.26
C PRO A 106 18.37 0.26 -1.72
N ARG A 107 18.44 -0.11 -0.44
CA ARG A 107 17.35 -0.80 0.27
C ARG A 107 16.10 0.06 0.35
N HIS A 108 16.21 1.31 0.82
CA HIS A 108 15.05 2.20 0.89
C HIS A 108 14.51 2.60 -0.47
N LYS A 109 15.39 2.77 -1.48
CA LYS A 109 14.96 2.97 -2.86
C LYS A 109 14.06 1.84 -3.33
N LEU A 110 14.48 0.59 -3.14
CA LEU A 110 13.70 -0.58 -3.51
C LEU A 110 12.37 -0.65 -2.75
N LEU A 111 12.37 -0.39 -1.43
CA LEU A 111 11.14 -0.37 -0.63
C LEU A 111 10.14 0.69 -1.09
N ILE A 112 10.60 1.90 -1.42
CA ILE A 112 9.76 2.99 -1.91
C ILE A 112 9.22 2.64 -3.30
N GLU A 113 10.07 2.21 -4.23
CA GLU A 113 9.70 1.95 -5.64
C GLU A 113 8.82 0.70 -5.83
N SER A 114 8.83 -0.24 -4.89
CA SER A 114 7.99 -1.46 -4.94
C SER A 114 6.68 -1.33 -4.14
N HIS A 115 6.37 -0.14 -3.64
CA HIS A 115 5.23 0.08 -2.75
C HIS A 115 3.87 -0.20 -3.42
N MET A 116 2.91 -0.75 -2.68
CA MET A 116 1.59 -1.11 -3.24
C MET A 116 0.71 0.08 -3.62
N CYS A 117 1.10 1.30 -3.26
CA CYS A 117 0.48 2.51 -3.81
C CYS A 117 0.54 2.51 -5.32
N PHE A 118 1.52 1.85 -5.94
CA PHE A 118 1.68 1.82 -7.40
C PHE A 118 1.01 0.62 -8.06
N MET A 119 0.28 -0.19 -7.29
CA MET A 119 -0.39 -1.37 -7.80
C MET A 119 -1.85 -1.05 -8.09
N THR A 120 -2.35 -1.55 -9.22
CA THR A 120 -3.81 -1.56 -9.43
C THR A 120 -4.46 -2.51 -8.43
N SER A 121 -5.78 -2.47 -8.38
CA SER A 121 -6.54 -3.35 -7.52
C SER A 121 -6.25 -4.84 -7.76
N SER A 122 -6.45 -5.27 -9.01
CA SER A 122 -6.12 -6.63 -9.45
C SER A 122 -4.67 -7.06 -9.14
N SER A 123 -3.72 -6.13 -9.26
CA SER A 123 -2.30 -6.39 -8.97
C SER A 123 -2.04 -6.64 -7.48
N ARG A 124 -2.74 -5.92 -6.59
CA ARG A 124 -2.62 -6.14 -5.14
C ARG A 124 -3.19 -7.47 -4.69
N VAL A 125 -4.36 -7.85 -5.19
CA VAL A 125 -4.95 -9.18 -4.93
C VAL A 125 -3.98 -10.27 -5.38
N SER A 126 -3.45 -10.16 -6.59
CA SER A 126 -2.46 -11.09 -7.12
C SER A 126 -1.19 -11.15 -6.26
N PHE A 127 -0.74 -10.01 -5.75
CA PHE A 127 0.42 -9.93 -4.85
C PHE A 127 0.17 -10.65 -3.52
N ILE A 128 -0.97 -10.41 -2.87
CA ILE A 128 -1.35 -11.08 -1.61
C ILE A 128 -1.44 -12.60 -1.79
N ILE A 129 -2.04 -13.07 -2.89
CA ILE A 129 -2.12 -14.51 -3.21
C ILE A 129 -0.72 -15.09 -3.39
N LYS A 130 0.15 -14.43 -4.16
CA LYS A 130 1.53 -14.89 -4.37
C LYS A 130 2.34 -14.94 -3.08
N LEU A 131 2.19 -13.95 -2.19
CA LEU A 131 2.81 -13.98 -0.87
C LEU A 131 2.34 -15.19 -0.06
N TYR A 132 1.03 -15.46 -0.06
CA TYR A 132 0.47 -16.61 0.63
C TYR A 132 0.99 -17.94 0.08
N CYS A 133 1.01 -18.13 -1.24
CA CYS A 133 1.56 -19.34 -1.85
C CYS A 133 3.05 -19.53 -1.52
N LYS A 134 3.84 -18.45 -1.43
CA LYS A 134 5.23 -18.53 -1.01
C LYS A 134 5.41 -18.86 0.47
N TYR A 135 4.49 -18.38 1.31
CA TYR A 135 4.47 -18.70 2.73
C TYR A 135 4.15 -20.18 2.97
N GLU A 136 3.06 -20.68 2.40
CA GLU A 136 2.64 -22.09 2.54
C GLU A 136 3.62 -23.07 1.88
N GLY A 137 4.25 -22.64 0.77
CA GLY A 137 5.28 -23.42 0.07
C GLY A 137 6.70 -23.16 0.57
N ALA A 138 6.87 -22.49 1.71
CA ALA A 138 8.20 -22.23 2.26
C ALA A 138 8.88 -23.55 2.67
N ASN A 139 10.15 -23.68 2.32
CA ASN A 139 10.97 -24.78 2.83
C ASN A 139 11.39 -24.51 4.30
N GLU A 140 11.98 -25.50 4.96
CA GLU A 140 12.43 -25.41 6.36
C GLU A 140 13.38 -24.22 6.62
N SER A 141 14.13 -23.77 5.60
CA SER A 141 15.06 -22.64 5.73
C SER A 141 14.39 -21.26 5.61
N ASP A 142 13.23 -21.19 4.96
CA ASP A 142 12.49 -19.96 4.71
C ASP A 142 11.30 -19.78 5.65
N GLU A 143 10.77 -20.86 6.23
CA GLU A 143 9.67 -20.82 7.20
C GLU A 143 9.97 -19.89 8.39
N PRO A 144 11.16 -19.95 9.06
CA PRO A 144 11.47 -19.03 10.13
C PRO A 144 11.48 -17.57 9.68
N LYS A 145 11.91 -17.28 8.45
CA LYS A 145 11.95 -15.92 7.91
C LYS A 145 10.55 -15.36 7.74
N TRP A 146 9.61 -16.17 7.26
CA TRP A 146 8.21 -15.78 7.16
C TRP A 146 7.57 -15.61 8.53
N ALA A 147 7.83 -16.52 9.47
CA ALA A 147 7.32 -16.42 10.82
C ALA A 147 7.79 -15.11 11.49
N THR A 148 9.08 -14.77 11.39
CA THR A 148 9.63 -13.50 11.85
C THR A 148 8.98 -12.32 11.13
N ALA A 149 8.85 -12.35 9.81
CA ALA A 149 8.24 -11.25 9.07
C ALA A 149 6.76 -10.99 9.44
N ILE A 150 5.98 -12.04 9.69
CA ILE A 150 4.59 -11.93 10.14
C ILE A 150 4.53 -11.42 11.58
N GLN A 151 5.45 -11.86 12.43
CA GLN A 151 5.56 -11.36 13.81
C GLN A 151 5.99 -9.90 13.86
N ASP A 152 6.88 -9.44 12.99
CA ASP A 152 7.35 -8.05 12.96
C ASP A 152 6.34 -7.10 12.31
N ALA A 153 5.31 -7.63 11.65
CA ALA A 153 4.25 -6.82 11.05
C ALA A 153 3.50 -6.02 12.13
N ARG A 154 3.19 -4.75 11.85
CA ARG A 154 2.37 -3.94 12.75
C ARG A 154 0.91 -4.38 12.67
N SER A 155 0.23 -4.30 13.79
CA SER A 155 -1.13 -4.78 13.94
C SER A 155 -1.71 -4.21 15.21
N SER A 156 -2.85 -3.55 15.10
CA SER A 156 -3.62 -3.11 16.25
C SER A 156 -4.18 -4.35 16.93
N SER A 157 -4.08 -4.43 18.25
CA SER A 157 -4.74 -5.48 19.03
C SER A 157 -6.27 -5.50 18.83
N GLU A 158 -6.84 -4.42 18.28
CA GLU A 158 -8.27 -4.24 18.00
C GLU A 158 -8.62 -4.40 16.51
N TRP A 159 -7.72 -4.98 15.70
CA TRP A 159 -7.96 -5.12 14.27
C TRP A 159 -9.27 -5.87 13.98
N ARG A 160 -9.57 -6.96 14.71
CA ARG A 160 -10.74 -7.82 14.43
C ARG A 160 -12.05 -7.05 14.63
N SER A 161 -12.17 -6.28 15.71
CA SER A 161 -13.37 -5.47 15.98
C SER A 161 -13.49 -4.33 14.95
N THR A 162 -12.38 -3.70 14.58
CA THR A 162 -12.36 -2.62 13.59
C THR A 162 -12.83 -3.10 12.21
N VAL A 163 -12.29 -4.22 11.74
CA VAL A 163 -12.55 -4.71 10.37
C VAL A 163 -13.92 -5.37 10.26
N SER A 164 -14.46 -5.92 11.36
CA SER A 164 -15.83 -6.44 11.41
C SER A 164 -16.94 -5.41 11.14
N ARG A 165 -16.61 -4.10 11.15
CA ARG A 165 -17.53 -3.04 10.74
C ARG A 165 -17.76 -3.03 9.23
N VAL A 166 -16.85 -3.62 8.46
CA VAL A 166 -16.93 -3.76 7.02
C VAL A 166 -17.70 -5.03 6.67
N ILE A 167 -18.68 -4.91 5.77
CA ILE A 167 -19.58 -6.01 5.41
C ILE A 167 -18.83 -7.27 4.94
N ILE A 168 -17.84 -7.16 4.05
CA ILE A 168 -17.11 -8.33 3.54
C ILE A 168 -16.36 -9.08 4.66
N PHE A 169 -15.73 -8.34 5.57
CA PHE A 169 -15.00 -8.94 6.69
C PHE A 169 -15.95 -9.50 7.74
N LYS A 170 -17.07 -8.83 8.01
CA LYS A 170 -18.13 -9.33 8.87
C LYS A 170 -18.64 -10.69 8.40
N ASP A 171 -18.93 -10.83 7.11
CA ASP A 171 -19.40 -12.06 6.51
C ASP A 171 -18.35 -13.18 6.62
N LEU A 172 -17.08 -12.87 6.33
CA LEU A 172 -15.99 -13.83 6.40
C LEU A 172 -15.75 -14.31 7.83
N ILE A 173 -15.77 -13.39 8.79
CA ILE A 173 -15.65 -13.72 10.22
C ILE A 173 -16.81 -14.62 10.64
N ALA A 174 -18.05 -14.26 10.31
CA ALA A 174 -19.22 -15.05 10.67
C ALA A 174 -19.21 -16.46 10.04
N ARG A 175 -18.68 -16.59 8.81
CA ARG A 175 -18.52 -17.91 8.16
C ARG A 175 -17.43 -18.74 8.83
N ALA A 176 -16.31 -18.13 9.15
CA ALA A 176 -15.20 -18.79 9.84
C ALA A 176 -15.61 -19.26 11.24
N ASP A 177 -16.37 -18.44 11.98
CA ASP A 177 -16.92 -18.80 13.28
C ASP A 177 -17.91 -19.98 13.17
N LYS A 178 -18.77 -20.00 12.14
CA LYS A 178 -19.69 -21.13 11.86
C LYS A 178 -18.98 -22.41 11.42
N ALA A 179 -17.82 -22.29 10.78
CA ALA A 179 -17.01 -23.41 10.33
C ALA A 179 -16.01 -23.90 11.38
N GLU A 180 -16.13 -23.44 12.64
CA GLU A 180 -15.23 -23.78 13.75
C GLU A 180 -13.75 -23.47 13.45
N SER A 181 -13.48 -22.48 12.59
CA SER A 181 -12.14 -21.99 12.23
C SER A 181 -12.04 -20.47 12.44
N PRO A 182 -12.34 -19.95 13.65
CA PRO A 182 -12.45 -18.53 13.91
C PRO A 182 -11.12 -17.80 13.70
N TYR A 183 -11.18 -16.53 13.28
CA TYR A 183 -9.98 -15.69 13.19
C TYR A 183 -9.55 -15.22 14.58
N GLY A 184 -8.52 -15.80 15.18
CA GLY A 184 -7.95 -15.31 16.45
C GLY A 184 -7.47 -13.85 16.37
N SER A 185 -6.96 -13.31 17.48
CA SER A 185 -6.44 -11.92 17.52
C SER A 185 -5.01 -11.78 16.99
N THR A 186 -4.38 -12.86 16.52
CA THR A 186 -2.97 -12.86 16.13
C THR A 186 -2.73 -12.15 14.79
N ARG A 187 -1.48 -11.75 14.56
CA ARG A 187 -1.04 -11.17 13.28
C ARG A 187 -1.23 -12.14 12.11
N PHE A 188 -1.01 -13.42 12.37
CA PHE A 188 -1.25 -14.50 11.41
C PHE A 188 -2.73 -14.56 10.97
N GLU A 189 -3.65 -14.46 11.92
CA GLU A 189 -5.08 -14.54 11.66
C GLU A 189 -5.60 -13.35 10.84
N ALA A 190 -5.03 -12.17 11.03
CA ALA A 190 -5.31 -11.03 10.18
C ALA A 190 -4.76 -11.20 8.76
N PHE A 191 -3.54 -11.74 8.59
CA PHE A 191 -3.01 -12.09 7.28
C PHE A 191 -3.92 -13.11 6.57
N ARG A 192 -4.37 -14.13 7.31
CA ARG A 192 -5.35 -15.12 6.84
C ARG A 192 -6.65 -14.46 6.38
N LEU A 193 -7.19 -13.53 7.17
CA LEU A 193 -8.42 -12.81 6.85
C LEU A 193 -8.28 -11.92 5.61
N VAL A 194 -7.18 -11.18 5.46
CA VAL A 194 -6.91 -10.31 4.29
C VAL A 194 -6.85 -11.13 3.00
N ARG A 195 -6.16 -12.27 3.02
CA ARG A 195 -6.13 -13.21 1.87
C ARG A 195 -7.51 -13.76 1.56
N ASN A 196 -8.28 -14.17 2.57
CA ASN A 196 -9.64 -14.67 2.37
C ASN A 196 -10.55 -13.58 1.80
N ALA A 197 -10.43 -12.33 2.26
CA ALA A 197 -11.14 -11.20 1.66
C ALA A 197 -10.79 -11.00 0.19
N ALA A 198 -9.51 -11.08 -0.17
CA ALA A 198 -9.07 -10.98 -1.56
C ALA A 198 -9.66 -12.08 -2.46
N MET A 199 -9.80 -13.31 -1.94
CA MET A 199 -10.36 -14.45 -2.69
C MET A 199 -11.89 -14.42 -2.77
N HIS A 200 -12.57 -14.05 -1.68
CA HIS A 200 -14.03 -14.14 -1.57
C HIS A 200 -14.77 -12.88 -2.01
N ALA A 201 -14.10 -11.72 -2.08
CA ALA A 201 -14.72 -10.46 -2.51
C ALA A 201 -15.34 -10.57 -3.91
N ALA A 202 -14.69 -11.27 -4.84
CA ALA A 202 -15.22 -11.45 -6.20
C ALA A 202 -16.45 -12.36 -6.23
N GLU A 203 -16.43 -13.45 -5.45
CA GLU A 203 -17.46 -14.48 -5.42
C GLU A 203 -18.78 -13.97 -4.80
N TYR A 204 -18.70 -13.09 -3.80
CA TYR A 204 -19.88 -12.63 -3.05
C TYR A 204 -20.31 -11.21 -3.40
N ARG A 205 -19.82 -10.65 -4.51
CA ARG A 205 -20.16 -9.29 -4.97
C ARG A 205 -21.66 -9.08 -5.18
N PHE A 206 -22.35 -10.12 -5.61
CA PHE A 206 -23.78 -10.09 -5.87
C PHE A 206 -24.49 -11.10 -4.99
N ASP A 207 -25.61 -10.70 -4.39
CA ASP A 207 -26.52 -11.64 -3.73
C ASP A 207 -27.52 -12.18 -4.76
N GLY A 208 -27.37 -13.45 -5.12
CA GLY A 208 -28.29 -14.14 -6.04
C GLY A 208 -29.53 -14.72 -5.36
N ARG A 209 -29.75 -14.49 -4.06
CA ARG A 209 -30.80 -15.17 -3.27
C ARG A 209 -32.18 -14.51 -3.32
N ARG A 210 -32.35 -13.41 -4.05
CA ARG A 210 -33.64 -12.75 -4.25
C ARG A 210 -33.83 -12.51 -5.75
N ASN A 211 -35.06 -12.42 -6.22
CA ASN A 211 -35.44 -12.21 -7.64
C ASN A 211 -34.91 -10.89 -8.28
N ALA A 212 -33.89 -10.28 -7.69
CA ALA A 212 -33.10 -9.17 -8.20
C ALA A 212 -31.63 -9.41 -7.81
N ILE A 213 -30.72 -9.29 -8.79
CA ILE A 213 -29.28 -9.28 -8.54
C ILE A 213 -28.97 -8.00 -7.76
N VAL A 214 -28.80 -8.10 -6.44
CA VAL A 214 -28.42 -6.96 -5.60
C VAL A 214 -26.91 -6.99 -5.44
N GLU A 215 -26.24 -5.94 -5.92
CA GLU A 215 -24.82 -5.73 -5.67
C GLU A 215 -24.63 -5.43 -4.17
N ARG A 216 -23.95 -6.34 -3.47
CA ARG A 216 -23.72 -6.25 -2.02
C ARG A 216 -22.66 -5.20 -1.69
N PHE A 217 -21.75 -4.97 -2.63
CA PHE A 217 -20.69 -3.99 -2.55
C PHE A 217 -20.31 -3.53 -3.97
N PRO A 218 -20.59 -2.26 -4.34
CA PRO A 218 -20.29 -1.70 -5.66
C PRO A 218 -18.84 -1.93 -6.11
N ASN A 219 -18.59 -2.16 -7.41
CA ASN A 219 -17.22 -2.22 -7.97
C ASN A 219 -16.36 -1.03 -7.52
N ASP A 220 -17.03 0.11 -7.42
CA ASP A 220 -16.52 1.43 -7.11
C ASP A 220 -16.31 1.63 -5.60
N SER A 221 -16.93 0.77 -4.76
CA SER A 221 -16.88 0.85 -3.29
C SER A 221 -15.53 0.46 -2.72
N GLY A 222 -14.58 0.07 -3.56
CA GLY A 222 -13.24 -0.27 -3.11
C GLY A 222 -13.31 -1.29 -2.00
N ILE A 223 -13.87 -2.47 -2.27
CA ILE A 223 -13.71 -3.61 -1.35
C ILE A 223 -12.23 -3.76 -0.98
N GLU A 224 -11.34 -3.44 -1.93
CA GLU A 224 -9.91 -3.26 -1.73
C GLU A 224 -9.41 -1.94 -1.11
N LEU A 225 -10.19 -0.86 -1.13
CA LEU A 225 -9.94 0.33 -0.32
C LEU A 225 -10.34 0.11 1.16
N MET A 226 -11.17 -0.91 1.43
CA MET A 226 -11.59 -1.31 2.78
C MET A 226 -10.73 -2.39 3.42
N ILE A 227 -10.12 -3.28 2.61
CA ILE A 227 -9.07 -4.22 3.05
C ILE A 227 -7.91 -3.55 3.81
N PRO A 228 -7.60 -2.25 3.62
CA PRO A 228 -6.50 -1.59 4.30
C PRO A 228 -6.88 -0.32 5.07
N CYS A 229 -8.04 0.33 4.86
CA CYS A 229 -8.40 1.53 5.67
C CYS A 229 -8.69 1.17 7.14
N HIS A 230 -8.97 -0.11 7.39
CA HIS A 230 -9.11 -0.70 8.73
C HIS A 230 -7.92 -1.58 9.13
N PHE A 231 -6.93 -1.73 8.24
CA PHE A 231 -5.71 -2.53 8.42
C PHE A 231 -4.46 -1.70 8.08
N GLU A 232 -4.45 -0.38 8.32
CA GLU A 232 -3.35 0.54 7.99
C GLU A 232 -1.99 0.21 8.66
N GLU A 233 -1.86 -0.98 9.24
CA GLU A 233 -0.72 -1.50 9.97
C GLU A 233 -0.15 -2.81 9.39
N TYR A 234 -0.89 -3.55 8.55
CA TYR A 234 -0.57 -4.96 8.23
C TYR A 234 0.25 -5.21 6.97
N LEU A 235 0.35 -4.23 6.09
CA LEU A 235 1.04 -4.39 4.80
C LEU A 235 2.22 -3.44 4.80
N PHE A 236 3.36 -3.87 5.38
CA PHE A 236 4.67 -3.88 4.70
C PHE A 236 5.90 -4.06 5.61
N PRO A 237 7.03 -4.54 5.04
CA PRO A 237 7.88 -5.55 5.67
C PRO A 237 9.29 -5.03 6.01
N THR A 238 9.95 -5.74 6.92
CA THR A 238 11.41 -5.79 7.06
C THR A 238 12.04 -6.92 6.22
N LEU A 239 11.27 -7.61 5.37
CA LEU A 239 11.75 -8.56 4.34
C LEU A 239 12.56 -7.81 3.26
N LEU A 240 13.78 -7.42 3.62
CA LEU A 240 14.96 -7.14 2.79
C LEU A 240 16.09 -6.82 3.79
N GLN A 241 16.38 -7.76 4.70
CA GLN A 241 17.65 -7.83 5.42
C GLN A 241 18.30 -9.15 5.05
N THR A 242 18.99 -9.12 3.92
CA THR A 242 20.27 -9.81 3.75
C THR A 242 21.31 -8.72 3.58
#